data_AF-A0A2N8M6V1-F1
#
_entry.id   AF-A0A2N8M6V1-F1
#
_cell.length_a   1.000
_cell.length_b   1.000
_cell.length_c   1.000
_cell.angle_alpha   90.00
_cell.angle_beta   90.00
_cell.angle_gamma   90.00
#
_symmetry.space_group_name_H-M   'P 1'
#
loop_
_entity.id
_entity.type
_entity.pdbx_description
1 polymer ?
#
loop_
_entity_poly.entity_id
_entity_poly.type
_entity_poly.pdbx_seq_one_letter_code
_entity_poly.pdbx_strand_id
1 'polypeptide(L)'
;MEEFNPIQAKDVDAELERSLTHEWDAQIMTYPNERFPFNEWILNRVRMMGYDLDQLDNLHVVVPQKETFKVTKQLCADTNLAEFRRMVNRFVREVAVPKGRLRPPIAVQRFMNVRIMLPTTPDLFFPYHTGLLYGHGVASRSLWLPFVDVTADEDRSRSMQIIGIKRSRELIKFAIDKRLGMEEMTEVFGKESHQIKAKPGSCCFFSQENIHGSGRPNTTGKTRVSMDFRLAEGMYGDLLGRKIPAGYSHLIPETEEEEERLAQRPPREKVFDNGKNTMFYVGNNTSSTYPIPVHLQRYMLLDYSTRNGLTADLELFDLEDMLHLPTLWHIVEHRNVNLVMYSIFALPEEEEDRNRMLDIALKKGMILHFVNEDLALTSAEDLETIKNYLAFSKYGKSRLPVGLPLSDLSRAYFNKWSASLAEWRN
;
A
#
# COMPACT_ATOMS: atom_id res chain seq x y z
N MET A 1 -28.35 5.61 -19.06
CA MET A 1 -27.28 4.99 -18.26
C MET A 1 -26.00 5.13 -19.07
N GLU A 2 -24.99 5.80 -18.52
CA GLU A 2 -23.67 5.88 -19.15
C GLU A 2 -23.05 4.48 -19.21
N GLU A 3 -22.53 4.10 -20.39
CA GLU A 3 -21.75 2.90 -20.60
C GLU A 3 -20.56 2.84 -19.61
N PHE A 4 -20.30 1.66 -19.06
CA PHE A 4 -19.09 1.38 -18.29
C PHE A 4 -17.85 1.59 -19.18
N ASN A 5 -17.25 2.77 -19.07
CA ASN A 5 -16.03 3.16 -19.76
C ASN A 5 -14.85 2.96 -18.80
N PRO A 6 -13.98 1.94 -18.99
CA PRO A 6 -12.76 1.85 -18.21
C PRO A 6 -11.94 3.11 -18.47
N ILE A 7 -11.45 3.75 -17.40
CA ILE A 7 -10.66 4.99 -17.42
C ILE A 7 -9.71 4.94 -18.62
N GLN A 8 -10.06 5.69 -19.67
CA GLN A 8 -9.14 5.89 -20.78
C GLN A 8 -8.00 6.75 -20.23
N ALA A 9 -6.84 6.77 -20.89
CA ALA A 9 -5.80 7.76 -20.59
C ALA A 9 -6.28 9.23 -20.62
N LYS A 10 -7.53 9.47 -21.06
CA LYS A 10 -8.25 10.74 -21.10
C LYS A 10 -9.05 11.06 -19.83
N ASP A 11 -9.19 10.11 -18.91
CA ASP A 11 -9.95 10.22 -17.65
C ASP A 11 -9.02 10.46 -16.44
N VAL A 12 -7.70 10.47 -16.65
CA VAL A 12 -6.73 10.98 -15.68
C VAL A 12 -6.77 12.49 -15.76
N ASP A 13 -7.05 13.16 -14.63
CA ASP A 13 -7.01 14.61 -14.54
C ASP A 13 -5.69 15.13 -15.11
N ALA A 14 -5.75 16.16 -15.98
CA ALA A 14 -4.58 16.76 -16.61
C ALA A 14 -3.52 17.21 -15.58
N GLU A 15 -3.95 17.59 -14.38
CA GLU A 15 -3.05 17.89 -13.27
C GLU A 15 -2.31 16.65 -12.76
N LEU A 16 -3.00 15.51 -12.62
CA LEU A 16 -2.36 14.25 -12.22
C LEU A 16 -1.38 13.80 -13.30
N GLU A 17 -1.78 13.82 -14.57
CA GLU A 17 -0.90 13.44 -15.69
C GLU A 17 0.36 14.33 -15.75
N ARG A 18 0.20 15.66 -15.58
CA ARG A 18 1.32 16.58 -15.45
C ARG A 18 2.22 16.18 -14.27
N SER A 19 1.64 15.91 -13.11
CA SER A 19 2.38 15.49 -11.92
C SER A 19 3.22 14.23 -12.16
N LEU A 20 2.62 13.21 -12.78
CA LEU A 20 3.27 11.92 -13.05
C LEU A 20 4.41 12.06 -14.06
N THR A 21 4.26 12.91 -15.06
CA THR A 21 5.23 13.06 -16.16
C THR A 21 6.35 14.07 -15.89
N HIS A 22 6.17 14.99 -14.94
CA HIS A 22 7.18 16.02 -14.62
C HIS A 22 7.87 15.80 -13.28
N GLU A 23 7.12 15.71 -12.18
CA GLU A 23 7.71 15.59 -10.84
C GLU A 23 8.02 14.14 -10.45
N TRP A 24 7.34 13.17 -11.07
CA TRP A 24 7.39 11.75 -10.70
C TRP A 24 7.76 10.82 -11.86
N ASP A 25 8.53 11.31 -12.83
CA ASP A 25 9.10 10.47 -13.89
C ASP A 25 10.61 10.27 -13.67
N ALA A 26 10.95 9.31 -12.81
CA ALA A 26 12.34 8.93 -12.49
C ALA A 26 13.25 10.08 -12.00
N GLN A 27 12.68 11.06 -11.29
CA GLN A 27 13.41 12.27 -10.88
C GLN A 27 14.28 12.01 -9.65
N ILE A 28 15.57 12.37 -9.69
CA ILE A 28 16.46 12.25 -8.54
C ILE A 28 16.38 13.52 -7.70
N MET A 29 16.02 13.35 -6.43
CA MET A 29 15.85 14.42 -5.46
C MET A 29 16.85 14.26 -4.32
N THR A 30 17.55 15.33 -3.99
CA THR A 30 18.42 15.39 -2.79
C THR A 30 17.64 15.80 -1.55
N TYR A 31 18.08 15.35 -0.38
CA TYR A 31 17.56 15.71 0.93
C TYR A 31 18.70 15.76 1.98
N PRO A 32 18.53 16.51 3.08
CA PRO A 32 19.54 16.60 4.14
C PRO A 32 19.65 15.26 4.89
N ASN A 33 20.68 14.45 4.59
CA ASN A 33 20.86 13.11 5.17
C ASN A 33 21.11 13.17 6.68
N GLU A 34 21.77 14.21 7.15
CA GLU A 34 22.01 14.50 8.56
C GLU A 34 20.70 14.71 9.35
N ARG A 35 19.65 15.21 8.70
CA ARG A 35 18.32 15.38 9.30
C ARG A 35 17.44 14.14 9.14
N PHE A 36 17.65 13.38 8.06
CA PHE A 36 16.89 12.16 7.74
C PHE A 36 17.84 10.98 7.49
N PRO A 37 18.55 10.47 8.53
CA PRO A 37 19.62 9.50 8.38
C PRO A 37 19.08 8.08 8.24
N PHE A 38 18.25 7.82 7.21
CA PHE A 38 17.61 6.53 6.99
C PHE A 38 18.63 5.39 6.87
N ASN A 39 19.77 5.65 6.22
CA ASN A 39 20.84 4.68 6.05
C ASN A 39 21.46 4.27 7.40
N GLU A 40 21.76 5.24 8.27
CA GLU A 40 22.31 4.97 9.60
C GLU A 40 21.31 4.26 10.50
N TRP A 41 20.03 4.64 10.41
CA TRP A 41 18.98 3.96 11.16
C TRP A 41 18.93 2.48 10.79
N ILE A 42 18.96 2.15 9.49
CA ILE A 42 18.97 0.76 9.00
C ILE A 42 20.23 0.00 9.42
N LEU A 43 21.40 0.62 9.30
CA LEU A 43 22.67 0.05 9.77
C LEU A 43 22.60 -0.30 11.26
N ASN A 44 22.08 0.60 12.09
CA ASN A 44 21.94 0.38 13.52
C ASN A 44 20.91 -0.71 13.85
N ARG A 45 19.81 -0.83 13.08
CA ARG A 45 18.88 -1.98 13.22
C ARG A 45 19.58 -3.30 12.95
N VAL A 46 20.39 -3.40 11.90
CA VAL A 46 21.17 -4.62 11.59
C VAL A 46 22.14 -4.95 12.72
N ARG A 47 22.86 -3.96 13.26
CA ARG A 47 23.75 -4.14 14.42
C ARG A 47 23.02 -4.67 15.65
N MET A 48 21.85 -4.12 15.97
CA MET A 48 21.02 -4.58 17.10
C MET A 48 20.52 -6.02 16.93
N MET A 49 20.50 -6.55 15.70
CA MET A 49 20.21 -7.98 15.46
C MET A 49 21.42 -8.89 15.74
N GLY A 50 22.58 -8.34 16.12
CA GLY A 50 23.79 -9.09 16.50
C GLY A 50 24.83 -9.23 15.39
N TYR A 51 24.67 -8.52 14.26
CA TYR A 51 25.66 -8.54 13.18
C TYR A 51 26.61 -7.35 13.30
N ASP A 52 27.90 -7.64 13.49
CA ASP A 52 28.94 -6.61 13.51
C ASP A 52 29.17 -6.09 12.09
N LEU A 53 28.75 -4.86 11.80
CA LEU A 53 28.72 -4.29 10.46
C LEU A 53 29.08 -2.81 10.51
N ASP A 54 30.07 -2.38 9.74
CA ASP A 54 30.44 -0.97 9.64
C ASP A 54 29.69 -0.23 8.54
N GLN A 55 29.41 -0.91 7.43
CA GLN A 55 28.82 -0.31 6.23
C GLN A 55 27.88 -1.29 5.57
N LEU A 56 26.70 -0.81 5.14
CA LEU A 56 25.68 -1.64 4.50
C LEU A 56 26.14 -2.32 3.20
N ASP A 57 27.14 -1.77 2.52
CA ASP A 57 27.79 -2.37 1.34
C ASP A 57 28.39 -3.75 1.61
N ASN A 58 28.78 -4.01 2.86
CA ASN A 58 29.44 -5.23 3.29
C ASN A 58 28.50 -6.20 4.02
N LEU A 59 27.18 -5.96 3.97
CA LEU A 59 26.21 -6.79 4.69
C LEU A 59 26.35 -8.28 4.36
N HIS A 60 26.64 -8.62 3.10
CA HIS A 60 26.86 -10.01 2.66
C HIS A 60 28.05 -10.72 3.32
N VAL A 61 28.99 -9.99 3.91
CA VAL A 61 30.17 -10.56 4.58
C VAL A 61 29.80 -11.09 5.97
N VAL A 62 28.83 -10.46 6.64
CA VAL A 62 28.54 -10.70 8.07
C VAL A 62 27.17 -11.31 8.31
N VAL A 63 26.20 -11.07 7.42
CA VAL A 63 24.87 -11.70 7.47
C VAL A 63 24.89 -12.95 6.60
N PRO A 64 24.70 -14.16 7.17
CA PRO A 64 24.62 -15.38 6.38
C PRO A 64 23.49 -15.31 5.35
N GLN A 65 23.73 -15.80 4.14
CA GLN A 65 22.76 -15.76 3.04
C GLN A 65 21.37 -16.29 3.45
N LYS A 66 21.32 -17.42 4.18
CA LYS A 66 20.07 -18.04 4.67
C LYS A 66 19.27 -17.16 5.65
N GLU A 67 19.89 -16.17 6.26
CA GLU A 67 19.28 -15.27 7.24
C GLU A 67 18.84 -13.94 6.62
N THR A 68 19.34 -13.62 5.43
CA THR A 68 19.07 -12.34 4.73
C THR A 68 17.58 -12.06 4.57
N PHE A 69 16.77 -13.08 4.25
CA PHE A 69 15.32 -12.90 4.14
C PHE A 69 14.67 -12.55 5.48
N LYS A 70 15.09 -13.22 6.57
CA LYS A 70 14.63 -12.92 7.93
C LYS A 70 15.01 -11.50 8.33
N VAL A 71 16.26 -11.09 8.09
CA VAL A 71 16.74 -9.72 8.33
C VAL A 71 15.91 -8.71 7.54
N THR A 72 15.68 -8.97 6.25
CA THR A 72 14.86 -8.10 5.39
C THR A 72 13.45 -7.93 5.96
N LYS A 73 12.80 -9.03 6.38
CA LYS A 73 11.45 -8.99 6.95
C LYS A 73 11.40 -8.24 8.28
N GLN A 74 12.40 -8.42 9.13
CA GLN A 74 12.50 -7.68 10.39
C GLN A 74 12.68 -6.18 10.12
N LEU A 75 13.55 -5.79 9.18
CA LEU A 75 13.73 -4.38 8.81
C LEU A 75 12.44 -3.76 8.26
N CYS A 76 11.69 -4.48 7.41
CA CYS A 76 10.37 -4.02 6.96
C CYS A 76 9.40 -3.82 8.14
N ALA A 77 9.35 -4.76 9.09
CA ALA A 77 8.49 -4.65 10.27
C ALA A 77 8.90 -3.48 11.17
N ASP A 78 10.20 -3.30 11.38
CA ASP A 78 10.78 -2.23 12.19
C ASP A 78 10.47 -0.83 11.62
N THR A 79 10.21 -0.71 10.32
CA THR A 79 9.79 0.59 9.75
C THR A 79 8.44 1.10 10.28
N ASN A 80 7.67 0.25 10.97
CA ASN A 80 6.45 0.66 11.66
C ASN A 80 6.68 1.12 13.11
N LEU A 81 7.92 1.11 13.60
CA LEU A 81 8.28 1.69 14.89
C LEU A 81 8.02 3.20 14.90
N ALA A 82 7.59 3.74 16.05
CA ALA A 82 7.10 5.11 16.15
C ALA A 82 8.17 6.15 15.77
N GLU A 83 9.42 5.94 16.19
CA GLU A 83 10.55 6.83 15.87
C GLU A 83 10.84 6.88 14.36
N PHE A 84 10.77 5.75 13.68
CA PHE A 84 10.99 5.70 12.23
C PHE A 84 9.81 6.31 11.48
N ARG A 85 8.58 5.99 11.88
CA ARG A 85 7.37 6.57 11.28
C ARG A 85 7.36 8.08 11.39
N ARG A 86 7.74 8.65 12.53
CA ARG A 86 7.86 10.11 12.71
C ARG A 86 8.92 10.70 11.80
N MET A 87 10.08 10.05 11.68
CA MET A 87 11.13 10.49 10.74
C MET A 87 10.64 10.47 9.29
N VAL A 88 9.90 9.43 8.87
CA VAL A 88 9.27 9.36 7.54
C VAL A 88 8.21 10.44 7.38
N ASN A 89 7.28 10.60 8.32
CA ASN A 89 6.21 11.59 8.22
C ASN A 89 6.78 13.00 8.08
N ARG A 90 7.80 13.34 8.87
CA ARG A 90 8.54 14.60 8.76
C ARG A 90 9.25 14.73 7.40
N PHE A 91 9.95 13.68 6.94
CA PHE A 91 10.57 13.67 5.61
C PHE A 91 9.53 13.89 4.50
N VAL A 92 8.36 13.24 4.59
CA VAL A 92 7.31 13.39 3.60
C VAL A 92 6.78 14.82 3.59
N ARG A 93 6.47 15.42 4.75
CA ARG A 93 6.00 16.81 4.83
C ARG A 93 7.02 17.83 4.36
N GLU A 94 8.28 17.70 4.78
CA GLU A 94 9.31 18.71 4.52
C GLU A 94 10.02 18.57 3.18
N VAL A 95 10.08 17.35 2.64
CA VAL A 95 10.86 17.04 1.43
C VAL A 95 9.94 16.54 0.31
N ALA A 96 9.19 15.47 0.55
CA ALA A 96 8.46 14.82 -0.53
C ALA A 96 7.28 15.64 -1.05
N VAL A 97 6.51 16.25 -0.16
CA VAL A 97 5.35 17.08 -0.50
C VAL A 97 5.79 18.31 -1.30
N PRO A 98 6.78 19.13 -0.85
CA PRO A 98 7.22 20.29 -1.63
C PRO A 98 7.86 19.93 -2.97
N LYS A 99 8.76 18.93 -2.99
CA LYS A 99 9.48 18.54 -4.22
C LYS A 99 8.57 17.81 -5.21
N GLY A 100 7.63 17.02 -4.71
CA GLY A 100 6.67 16.26 -5.51
C GLY A 100 5.38 17.01 -5.83
N ARG A 101 5.26 18.25 -5.34
CA ARG A 101 4.08 19.13 -5.47
C ARG A 101 2.77 18.44 -5.07
N LEU A 102 2.81 17.69 -3.97
CA LEU A 102 1.64 16.98 -3.45
C LEU A 102 0.76 17.90 -2.60
N ARG A 103 -0.52 17.53 -2.45
CA ARG A 103 -1.52 18.25 -1.68
C ARG A 103 -2.08 17.39 -0.55
N PRO A 104 -2.12 17.92 0.69
CA PRO A 104 -2.83 17.28 1.78
C PRO A 104 -4.33 17.04 1.48
N PRO A 105 -4.95 16.05 2.14
CA PRO A 105 -4.32 15.10 3.08
C PRO A 105 -3.43 14.08 2.35
N ILE A 106 -2.38 13.62 3.04
CA ILE A 106 -1.41 12.65 2.50
C ILE A 106 -1.49 11.32 3.26
N ALA A 107 -1.46 10.22 2.52
CA ALA A 107 -1.25 8.89 3.07
C ALA A 107 0.15 8.37 2.74
N VAL A 108 0.75 7.66 3.71
CA VAL A 108 2.07 7.04 3.62
C VAL A 108 1.92 5.55 3.84
N GLN A 109 2.58 4.72 3.04
CA GLN A 109 2.61 3.26 3.23
C GLN A 109 3.00 2.88 4.68
N ARG A 110 2.28 1.95 5.31
CA ARG A 110 2.47 1.58 6.73
C ARG A 110 3.80 0.87 6.98
N PHE A 111 4.11 -0.12 6.15
CA PHE A 111 5.33 -0.92 6.25
C PHE A 111 6.17 -0.68 5.01
N MET A 112 7.33 -0.09 5.16
CA MET A 112 8.21 0.23 4.05
C MET A 112 8.92 -1.02 3.54
N ASN A 113 9.18 -1.06 2.24
CA ASN A 113 9.86 -2.20 1.66
C ASN A 113 11.37 -1.97 1.70
N VAL A 114 12.04 -2.58 2.67
CA VAL A 114 13.50 -2.69 2.65
C VAL A 114 13.88 -3.82 1.67
N ARG A 115 14.86 -3.55 0.80
CA ARG A 115 15.35 -4.47 -0.22
C ARG A 115 16.84 -4.65 -0.05
N ILE A 116 17.26 -5.91 0.10
CA ILE A 116 18.66 -6.32 0.13
C ILE A 116 18.95 -7.12 -1.14
N MET A 117 19.98 -6.72 -1.88
CA MET A 117 20.44 -7.44 -3.07
C MET A 117 21.91 -7.82 -2.87
N LEU A 118 22.16 -9.10 -2.63
CA LEU A 118 23.49 -9.62 -2.38
C LEU A 118 24.25 -9.88 -3.69
N PRO A 119 25.58 -9.71 -3.70
CA PRO A 119 26.42 -10.12 -4.83
C PRO A 119 26.58 -11.66 -4.90
N THR A 120 26.32 -12.37 -3.79
CA THR A 120 26.48 -13.84 -3.69
C THR A 120 25.26 -14.63 -4.19
N THR A 121 24.17 -13.95 -4.53
CA THR A 121 22.93 -14.56 -5.02
C THR A 121 22.51 -13.96 -6.35
N PRO A 122 23.25 -14.21 -7.45
CA PRO A 122 23.03 -13.56 -8.73
C PRO A 122 21.61 -13.80 -9.29
N ASP A 123 21.00 -14.93 -8.98
CA ASP A 123 19.65 -15.28 -9.46
C ASP A 123 18.52 -14.57 -8.68
N LEU A 124 18.83 -13.98 -7.51
CA LEU A 124 17.85 -13.31 -6.66
C LEU A 124 17.87 -11.80 -6.92
N PHE A 125 17.36 -11.42 -8.09
CA PHE A 125 17.22 -10.02 -8.49
C PHE A 125 15.75 -9.63 -8.72
N PHE A 126 15.48 -8.32 -8.76
CA PHE A 126 14.14 -7.81 -9.01
C PHE A 126 13.92 -7.67 -10.52
N PRO A 127 13.05 -8.49 -11.13
CA PRO A 127 12.77 -8.37 -12.55
C PRO A 127 12.09 -7.03 -12.84
N TYR A 128 12.13 -6.61 -14.10
CA TYR A 128 11.43 -5.41 -14.51
C TYR A 128 9.92 -5.55 -14.38
N HIS A 129 9.28 -4.54 -13.82
CA HIS A 129 7.85 -4.48 -13.60
C HIS A 129 7.38 -3.03 -13.48
N THR A 130 6.07 -2.83 -13.44
CA THR A 130 5.45 -1.58 -13.00
C THR A 130 4.64 -1.81 -11.73
N GLY A 131 4.37 -0.77 -10.95
CA GLY A 131 3.50 -0.86 -9.78
C GLY A 131 2.06 -1.23 -10.16
N LEU A 132 1.61 -0.84 -11.34
CA LEU A 132 0.28 -1.19 -11.84
C LEU A 132 0.06 -2.70 -11.93
N LEU A 133 1.08 -3.47 -12.36
CA LEU A 133 1.01 -4.93 -12.42
C LEU A 133 0.88 -5.60 -11.05
N TYR A 134 1.26 -4.90 -9.97
CA TYR A 134 1.09 -5.35 -8.58
C TYR A 134 -0.17 -4.77 -7.90
N GLY A 135 -1.08 -4.21 -8.69
CA GLY A 135 -2.36 -3.70 -8.23
C GLY A 135 -2.29 -2.35 -7.53
N HIS A 136 -1.20 -1.59 -7.69
CA HIS A 136 -1.22 -0.18 -7.34
C HIS A 136 -2.02 0.62 -8.37
N GLY A 137 -2.68 1.68 -7.94
CA GLY A 137 -3.33 2.62 -8.84
C GLY A 137 -2.37 3.70 -9.35
N VAL A 138 -2.79 4.39 -10.42
CA VAL A 138 -1.99 5.42 -11.10
C VAL A 138 -1.63 6.60 -10.22
N ALA A 139 -2.47 6.93 -9.22
CA ALA A 139 -2.23 8.05 -8.31
C ALA A 139 -1.32 7.72 -7.12
N SER A 140 -0.97 6.43 -6.94
CA SER A 140 0.05 6.05 -5.98
C SER A 140 1.42 6.50 -6.51
N ARG A 141 2.26 7.07 -5.67
CA ARG A 141 3.59 7.54 -6.09
C ARG A 141 4.68 6.90 -5.25
N SER A 142 5.81 6.57 -5.84
CA SER A 142 6.87 5.82 -5.18
C SER A 142 8.12 6.67 -4.98
N LEU A 143 8.76 6.45 -3.84
CA LEU A 143 10.10 6.93 -3.55
C LEU A 143 11.01 5.71 -3.42
N TRP A 144 12.18 5.77 -4.04
CA TRP A 144 13.25 4.78 -3.85
C TRP A 144 14.49 5.46 -3.28
N LEU A 145 15.00 4.93 -2.17
CA LEU A 145 16.11 5.48 -1.40
C LEU A 145 17.21 4.41 -1.30
N PRO A 146 18.38 4.61 -1.92
CA PRO A 146 19.53 3.76 -1.66
C PRO A 146 20.17 4.15 -0.33
N PHE A 147 20.53 3.16 0.48
CA PHE A 147 21.28 3.36 1.73
C PHE A 147 22.78 3.14 1.56
N VAL A 148 23.21 2.96 0.32
CA VAL A 148 24.59 2.84 -0.12
C VAL A 148 24.79 3.69 -1.38
N ASP A 149 26.02 4.09 -1.69
CA ASP A 149 26.29 4.82 -2.92
C ASP A 149 26.20 3.88 -4.13
N VAL A 150 25.38 4.23 -5.13
CA VAL A 150 25.27 3.52 -6.41
C VAL A 150 25.39 4.48 -7.59
N THR A 151 26.16 5.56 -7.43
CA THR A 151 26.36 6.59 -8.46
C THR A 151 27.38 6.20 -9.52
N ALA A 152 28.31 5.31 -9.19
CA ALA A 152 29.37 4.86 -10.09
C ALA A 152 28.83 3.94 -11.20
N ASP A 153 29.46 3.95 -12.38
CA ASP A 153 28.99 3.16 -13.53
C ASP A 153 29.17 1.65 -13.30
N GLU A 154 30.20 1.25 -12.57
CA GLU A 154 30.42 -0.12 -12.10
C GLU A 154 29.30 -0.60 -11.17
N ASP A 155 28.57 0.32 -10.53
CA ASP A 155 27.47 -0.01 -9.63
C ASP A 155 26.14 -0.22 -10.35
N ARG A 156 26.12 -0.17 -11.69
CA ARG A 156 24.90 -0.33 -12.49
C ARG A 156 24.12 -1.60 -12.14
N SER A 157 24.80 -2.73 -11.99
CA SER A 157 24.15 -4.03 -11.75
C SER A 157 23.55 -4.16 -10.34
N ARG A 158 23.95 -3.30 -9.41
CA ARG A 158 23.35 -3.19 -8.08
C ARG A 158 22.46 -1.97 -7.90
N SER A 159 22.29 -1.09 -8.88
CA SER A 159 21.33 0.01 -8.75
C SER A 159 19.93 -0.41 -9.18
N MET A 160 18.91 0.39 -8.82
CA MET A 160 17.64 0.34 -9.53
C MET A 160 17.84 0.86 -10.95
N GLN A 161 17.34 0.11 -11.93
CA GLN A 161 17.21 0.51 -13.32
C GLN A 161 15.76 0.94 -13.56
N ILE A 162 15.57 1.98 -14.36
CA ILE A 162 14.24 2.54 -14.63
C ILE A 162 14.10 3.03 -16.08
N ILE A 163 12.87 3.07 -16.56
CA ILE A 163 12.48 3.60 -17.86
C ILE A 163 11.51 4.77 -17.63
N GLY A 164 11.64 5.85 -18.40
CA GLY A 164 10.72 6.98 -18.35
C GLY A 164 9.27 6.57 -18.68
N ILE A 165 8.30 7.33 -18.19
CA ILE A 165 6.88 6.93 -18.17
C ILE A 165 6.31 6.70 -19.58
N LYS A 166 6.62 7.60 -20.53
CA LYS A 166 6.13 7.50 -21.91
C LYS A 166 6.55 6.17 -22.55
N ARG A 167 7.84 5.86 -22.46
CA ARG A 167 8.39 4.63 -23.02
C ARG A 167 7.91 3.41 -22.26
N SER A 168 7.74 3.52 -20.93
CA SER A 168 7.18 2.46 -20.09
C SER A 168 5.77 2.07 -20.53
N ARG A 169 4.89 3.04 -20.80
CA ARG A 169 3.53 2.79 -21.29
C ARG A 169 3.53 2.03 -22.62
N GLU A 170 4.37 2.44 -23.57
CA GLU A 170 4.53 1.76 -24.87
C GLU A 170 4.99 0.31 -24.71
N LEU A 171 6.02 0.09 -23.88
CA LEU A 171 6.64 -1.22 -23.66
C LEU A 171 5.72 -2.17 -22.89
N ILE A 172 4.98 -1.70 -21.89
CA ILE A 172 3.97 -2.51 -21.20
C ILE A 172 2.85 -2.89 -22.14
N LYS A 173 2.36 -1.96 -22.96
CA LYS A 173 1.36 -2.30 -23.98
C LYS A 173 1.88 -3.37 -24.93
N PHE A 174 3.09 -3.21 -25.43
CA PHE A 174 3.75 -4.20 -26.28
C PHE A 174 3.85 -5.56 -25.60
N ALA A 175 4.29 -5.60 -24.34
CA ALA A 175 4.43 -6.83 -23.58
C ALA A 175 3.11 -7.56 -23.36
N ILE A 176 2.04 -6.83 -23.06
CA ILE A 176 0.68 -7.39 -22.91
C ILE A 176 0.16 -7.89 -24.26
N ASP A 177 0.25 -7.08 -25.31
CA ASP A 177 -0.26 -7.41 -26.65
C ASP A 177 0.45 -8.64 -27.24
N LYS A 178 1.75 -8.80 -26.95
CA LYS A 178 2.56 -9.93 -27.40
C LYS A 178 2.65 -11.09 -26.40
N ARG A 179 2.08 -10.93 -25.21
CA ARG A 179 2.12 -11.92 -24.12
C ARG A 179 3.54 -12.37 -23.77
N LEU A 180 4.46 -11.40 -23.67
CA LEU A 180 5.87 -11.69 -23.41
C LEU A 180 6.06 -12.40 -22.06
N GLY A 181 6.98 -13.36 -22.04
CA GLY A 181 7.49 -13.97 -20.82
C GLY A 181 8.44 -13.05 -20.05
N MET A 182 8.82 -13.46 -18.83
CA MET A 182 9.71 -12.67 -17.97
C MET A 182 11.11 -12.43 -18.57
N GLU A 183 11.66 -13.42 -19.27
CA GLU A 183 12.96 -13.31 -19.93
C GLU A 183 12.92 -12.32 -21.09
N GLU A 184 11.92 -12.43 -21.96
CA GLU A 184 11.70 -11.51 -23.08
C GLU A 184 11.48 -10.07 -22.59
N MET A 185 10.64 -9.89 -21.57
CA MET A 185 10.45 -8.58 -20.93
C MET A 185 11.76 -8.05 -20.34
N THR A 186 12.55 -8.91 -19.69
CA THR A 186 13.83 -8.51 -19.11
C THR A 186 14.82 -8.02 -20.16
N GLU A 187 14.88 -8.71 -21.31
CA GLU A 187 15.72 -8.30 -22.42
C GLU A 187 15.23 -6.98 -23.05
N VAL A 188 13.93 -6.90 -23.40
CA VAL A 188 13.35 -5.74 -24.09
C VAL A 188 13.42 -4.50 -23.20
N PHE A 189 13.00 -4.60 -21.94
CA PHE A 189 13.01 -3.46 -21.01
C PHE A 189 14.45 -3.11 -20.61
N GLY A 190 15.31 -4.10 -20.44
CA GLY A 190 16.71 -3.90 -20.10
C GLY A 190 17.50 -3.08 -21.12
N LYS A 191 17.12 -3.10 -22.40
CA LYS A 191 17.73 -2.28 -23.47
C LYS A 191 17.42 -0.78 -23.33
N GLU A 192 16.27 -0.45 -22.75
CA GLU A 192 15.72 0.91 -22.67
C GLU A 192 15.92 1.52 -21.27
N SER A 193 16.26 0.68 -20.29
CA SER A 193 16.49 1.08 -18.92
C SER A 193 17.83 1.80 -18.71
N HIS A 194 17.83 2.75 -17.78
CA HIS A 194 19.03 3.43 -17.30
C HIS A 194 19.16 3.31 -15.79
N GLN A 195 20.40 3.45 -15.31
CA GLN A 195 20.75 3.41 -13.90
C GLN A 195 20.24 4.66 -13.18
N ILE A 196 19.59 4.47 -12.04
CA ILE A 196 19.46 5.54 -11.06
C ILE A 196 20.79 5.74 -10.36
N LYS A 197 21.40 6.91 -10.54
CA LYS A 197 22.65 7.30 -9.87
C LYS A 197 22.32 8.07 -8.60
N ALA A 198 22.18 7.36 -7.49
CA ALA A 198 21.81 7.93 -6.20
C ALA A 198 22.66 7.33 -5.06
N LYS A 199 22.68 8.03 -3.94
CA LYS A 199 23.41 7.70 -2.71
C LYS A 199 22.63 8.15 -1.47
N PRO A 200 23.05 7.82 -0.23
CA PRO A 200 22.43 8.39 0.98
C PRO A 200 22.33 9.91 0.90
N GLY A 201 21.20 10.48 1.31
CA GLY A 201 20.86 11.89 1.04
C GLY A 201 20.24 12.16 -0.32
N SER A 202 19.89 11.13 -1.09
CA SER A 202 19.11 11.26 -2.33
C SER A 202 18.10 10.13 -2.50
N CYS A 203 17.08 10.39 -3.31
CA CYS A 203 16.00 9.45 -3.59
C CYS A 203 15.48 9.66 -5.02
N CYS A 204 14.88 8.62 -5.61
CA CYS A 204 14.22 8.69 -6.91
C CYS A 204 12.70 8.77 -6.71
N PHE A 205 12.07 9.79 -7.28
CA PHE A 205 10.62 9.95 -7.37
C PHE A 205 10.15 9.33 -8.68
N PHE A 206 9.24 8.37 -8.59
CA PHE A 206 8.71 7.70 -9.77
C PHE A 206 7.23 7.31 -9.59
N SER A 207 6.52 7.19 -10.71
CA SER A 207 5.12 6.77 -10.76
C SER A 207 4.99 5.26 -10.70
N GLN A 208 3.77 4.72 -10.49
CA GLN A 208 3.55 3.29 -10.66
C GLN A 208 3.62 2.82 -12.11
N GLU A 209 3.69 3.75 -13.07
CA GLU A 209 3.70 3.45 -14.51
C GLU A 209 5.11 3.25 -15.06
N ASN A 210 6.14 3.75 -14.35
CA ASN A 210 7.53 3.52 -14.71
C ASN A 210 7.87 2.03 -14.63
N ILE A 211 8.42 1.48 -15.71
CA ILE A 211 9.08 0.17 -15.66
C ILE A 211 10.36 0.32 -14.86
N HIS A 212 10.52 -0.46 -13.81
CA HIS A 212 11.67 -0.45 -12.94
C HIS A 212 11.99 -1.85 -12.39
N GLY A 213 13.21 -2.02 -11.89
CA GLY A 213 13.73 -3.26 -11.33
C GLY A 213 15.25 -3.18 -11.22
N SER A 214 15.93 -4.18 -10.67
CA SER A 214 17.37 -4.28 -10.92
C SER A 214 17.63 -4.86 -12.32
N GLY A 215 16.71 -5.71 -12.81
CA GLY A 215 16.68 -6.27 -14.16
C GLY A 215 17.84 -7.21 -14.49
N ARG A 216 18.84 -7.30 -13.63
CA ARG A 216 20.08 -8.05 -13.79
C ARG A 216 20.60 -8.52 -12.42
N PRO A 217 21.41 -9.59 -12.39
CA PRO A 217 22.18 -10.00 -11.22
C PRO A 217 23.11 -8.89 -10.70
N ASN A 218 23.31 -8.83 -9.38
CA ASN A 218 24.32 -7.95 -8.79
C ASN A 218 25.69 -8.61 -8.90
N THR A 219 26.57 -8.00 -9.67
CA THR A 219 27.91 -8.51 -9.99
C THR A 219 29.05 -7.66 -9.41
N THR A 220 28.72 -6.67 -8.58
CA THR A 220 29.66 -5.64 -8.13
C THR A 220 30.59 -6.08 -6.99
N GLY A 221 30.32 -7.23 -6.38
CA GLY A 221 30.96 -7.64 -5.13
C GLY A 221 30.49 -6.86 -3.89
N LYS A 222 29.53 -5.94 -4.03
CA LYS A 222 28.98 -5.14 -2.92
C LYS A 222 27.49 -5.40 -2.75
N THR A 223 26.98 -5.38 -1.53
CA THR A 223 25.54 -5.44 -1.26
C THR A 223 24.88 -4.11 -1.64
N ARG A 224 23.66 -4.18 -2.18
CA ARG A 224 22.75 -3.02 -2.19
C ARG A 224 21.72 -3.17 -1.09
N VAL A 225 21.61 -2.16 -0.24
CA VAL A 225 20.47 -1.99 0.66
C VAL A 225 19.73 -0.73 0.26
N SER A 226 18.41 -0.83 0.10
CA SER A 226 17.55 0.29 -0.27
C SER A 226 16.18 0.17 0.39
N MET A 227 15.43 1.26 0.40
CA MET A 227 14.02 1.26 0.79
C MET A 227 13.16 1.87 -0.31
N ASP A 228 11.99 1.27 -0.55
CA ASP A 228 10.95 1.85 -1.37
C ASP A 228 9.63 1.98 -0.59
N PHE A 229 8.94 3.11 -0.77
CA PHE A 229 7.63 3.34 -0.17
C PHE A 229 6.72 4.21 -1.00
N ARG A 230 5.41 4.14 -0.71
CA ARG A 230 4.36 4.81 -1.49
C ARG A 230 3.72 5.97 -0.73
N LEU A 231 3.34 6.98 -1.50
CA LEU A 231 2.55 8.13 -1.09
C LEU A 231 1.25 8.20 -1.91
N ALA A 232 0.22 8.80 -1.33
CA ALA A 232 -1.05 9.10 -1.99
C ALA A 232 -1.64 10.43 -1.49
N GLU A 233 -2.31 11.15 -2.38
CA GLU A 233 -3.08 12.36 -2.05
C GLU A 233 -4.57 12.00 -1.91
N GLY A 234 -5.26 12.59 -0.93
CA GLY A 234 -6.68 12.30 -0.71
C GLY A 234 -7.56 12.69 -1.89
N MET A 235 -7.17 13.72 -2.64
CA MET A 235 -7.91 14.13 -3.85
C MET A 235 -7.93 13.05 -4.95
N TYR A 236 -7.07 12.02 -4.86
CA TYR A 236 -7.01 10.88 -5.79
C TYR A 236 -7.19 9.53 -5.08
N GLY A 237 -7.86 9.50 -3.92
CA GLY A 237 -8.06 8.26 -3.17
C GLY A 237 -8.82 7.14 -3.89
N ASP A 238 -9.63 7.49 -4.88
CA ASP A 238 -10.33 6.59 -5.79
C ASP A 238 -9.44 6.01 -6.90
N LEU A 239 -8.19 6.45 -7.01
CA LEU A 239 -7.21 6.04 -8.04
C LEU A 239 -6.01 5.30 -7.44
N LEU A 240 -6.20 4.66 -6.28
CA LEU A 240 -5.14 3.92 -5.55
C LEU A 240 -5.10 2.42 -5.87
N GLY A 241 -6.02 1.94 -6.72
CA GLY A 241 -6.12 0.52 -7.09
C GLY A 241 -6.45 -0.34 -5.87
N ARG A 242 -5.78 -1.48 -5.72
CA ARG A 242 -6.01 -2.44 -4.62
C ARG A 242 -5.27 -2.05 -3.33
N LYS A 243 -4.62 -0.89 -3.28
CA LYS A 243 -3.82 -0.43 -2.13
C LYS A 243 -4.65 0.49 -1.26
N ILE A 244 -5.63 -0.11 -0.61
CA ILE A 244 -6.66 0.60 0.14
C ILE A 244 -6.04 1.29 1.39
N PRO A 245 -6.33 2.58 1.63
CA PRO A 245 -5.93 3.31 2.83
C PRO A 245 -6.38 2.63 4.14
N ALA A 246 -5.75 3.01 5.25
CA ALA A 246 -5.78 2.35 6.57
C ALA A 246 -5.10 0.96 6.61
N GLY A 247 -5.40 0.07 5.66
CA GLY A 247 -4.79 -1.25 5.59
C GLY A 247 -3.37 -1.19 5.02
N TYR A 248 -3.21 -0.49 3.90
CA TYR A 248 -1.92 -0.35 3.21
C TYR A 248 -1.13 0.90 3.63
N SER A 249 -1.82 2.01 3.86
CA SER A 249 -1.22 3.31 4.19
C SER A 249 -1.91 3.96 5.40
N HIS A 250 -1.18 4.74 6.17
CA HIS A 250 -1.73 5.59 7.22
C HIS A 250 -1.77 7.05 6.76
N LEU A 251 -2.76 7.80 7.22
CA LEU A 251 -2.79 9.25 7.05
C LEU A 251 -1.74 9.88 7.96
N ILE A 252 -1.01 10.86 7.44
CA ILE A 252 -0.05 11.62 8.26
C ILE A 252 -0.66 12.95 8.71
N PRO A 253 -0.29 13.43 9.90
CA PRO A 253 -0.65 14.78 10.35
C PRO A 253 -0.15 15.83 9.36
N GLU A 254 -0.88 16.93 9.19
CA GLU A 254 -0.52 17.97 8.23
C GLU A 254 0.64 18.85 8.75
N THR A 255 0.74 19.01 10.06
CA THR A 255 1.79 19.81 10.71
C THR A 255 2.60 19.01 11.73
N GLU A 256 3.76 19.53 12.09
CA GLU A 256 4.59 18.94 13.15
C GLU A 256 3.93 19.09 14.52
N GLU A 257 3.27 20.23 14.81
CA GLU A 257 2.55 20.44 16.06
C GLU A 257 1.43 19.42 16.24
N GLU A 258 0.71 19.09 15.16
CA GLU A 258 -0.30 18.05 15.20
C GLU A 258 0.31 16.67 15.49
N GLU A 259 1.44 16.33 14.85
CA GLU A 259 2.14 15.07 15.11
C GLU A 259 2.66 14.99 16.56
N GLU A 260 3.24 16.05 17.10
CA GLU A 260 3.69 16.08 18.51
C GLU A 260 2.51 15.96 19.47
N ARG A 261 1.41 16.67 19.21
CA ARG A 261 0.18 16.56 20.00
C ARG A 261 -0.36 15.14 20.00
N LEU A 262 -0.32 14.45 18.86
CA LEU A 262 -0.75 13.06 18.74
C LEU A 262 0.22 12.10 19.43
N ALA A 263 1.53 12.33 19.34
CA ALA A 263 2.56 11.50 19.95
C ALA A 263 2.62 11.60 21.48
N GLN A 264 2.23 12.75 22.05
CA GLN A 264 2.16 12.95 23.50
C GLN A 264 0.92 12.32 24.15
N ARG A 265 -0.06 11.87 23.35
CA ARG A 265 -1.22 11.18 23.89
C ARG A 265 -0.75 9.89 24.57
N PRO A 266 -1.25 9.59 25.78
CA PRO A 266 -0.98 8.28 26.37
C PRO A 266 -1.45 7.21 25.38
N PRO A 267 -0.72 6.08 25.26
CA PRO A 267 -1.19 4.95 24.47
C PRO A 267 -2.62 4.64 24.90
N ARG A 268 -3.57 4.66 23.95
CA ARG A 268 -4.94 4.28 24.29
C ARG A 268 -4.90 2.85 24.83
N GLU A 269 -5.52 2.63 25.97
CA GLU A 269 -5.84 1.29 26.40
C GLU A 269 -6.72 0.69 25.31
N LYS A 270 -6.18 -0.30 24.59
CA LYS A 270 -6.93 -0.95 23.53
C LYS A 270 -8.01 -1.80 24.19
N VAL A 271 -9.23 -1.29 24.22
CA VAL A 271 -10.39 -2.05 24.66
C VAL A 271 -10.75 -3.01 23.55
N PHE A 272 -10.26 -4.24 23.67
CA PHE A 272 -10.57 -5.31 22.72
C PHE A 272 -11.80 -6.13 23.15
N ASP A 273 -12.15 -6.07 24.43
CA ASP A 273 -13.26 -6.80 25.00
C ASP A 273 -13.99 -5.91 26.02
N ASN A 274 -15.31 -6.08 26.09
CA ASN A 274 -16.21 -5.42 27.02
C ASN A 274 -17.15 -6.43 27.71
N GLY A 275 -16.84 -7.73 27.64
CA GLY A 275 -17.61 -8.83 28.22
C GLY A 275 -18.78 -9.31 27.36
N LYS A 276 -18.96 -8.78 26.14
CA LYS A 276 -19.97 -9.28 25.19
C LYS A 276 -19.39 -10.42 24.35
N ASN A 277 -20.27 -11.37 24.01
CA ASN A 277 -20.00 -12.39 23.00
C ASN A 277 -19.52 -11.75 21.69
N THR A 278 -18.66 -12.45 20.95
CA THR A 278 -18.07 -11.94 19.72
C THR A 278 -18.51 -12.78 18.53
N MET A 279 -18.89 -12.12 17.45
CA MET A 279 -19.26 -12.76 16.19
C MET A 279 -18.28 -12.41 15.09
N PHE A 280 -17.99 -13.37 14.22
CA PHE A 280 -17.32 -13.11 12.96
C PHE A 280 -18.34 -12.75 11.89
N TYR A 281 -18.05 -11.70 11.13
CA TYR A 281 -18.78 -11.36 9.92
C TYR A 281 -17.83 -11.42 8.73
N VAL A 282 -18.23 -12.19 7.72
CA VAL A 282 -17.53 -12.33 6.45
C VAL A 282 -18.50 -12.00 5.31
N GLY A 283 -18.01 -11.31 4.29
CA GLY A 283 -18.85 -10.88 3.18
C GLY A 283 -18.04 -10.35 2.01
N ASN A 284 -18.59 -10.51 0.81
CA ASN A 284 -17.98 -10.13 -0.47
C ASN A 284 -18.86 -9.13 -1.25
N ASN A 285 -19.79 -8.48 -0.57
CA ASN A 285 -20.86 -7.72 -1.21
C ASN A 285 -20.51 -6.24 -1.43
N THR A 286 -19.26 -5.82 -1.20
CA THR A 286 -18.78 -4.47 -1.50
C THR A 286 -17.74 -4.51 -2.60
N SER A 287 -17.58 -3.43 -3.37
CA SER A 287 -16.56 -3.33 -4.44
C SER A 287 -15.14 -3.68 -3.96
N SER A 288 -14.84 -3.39 -2.70
CA SER A 288 -13.53 -3.61 -2.08
C SER A 288 -13.34 -5.04 -1.59
N THR A 289 -14.41 -5.71 -1.17
CA THR A 289 -14.35 -7.09 -0.62
C THR A 289 -14.71 -8.16 -1.63
N TYR A 290 -15.42 -7.82 -2.70
CA TYR A 290 -15.80 -8.74 -3.78
C TYR A 290 -14.67 -9.63 -4.30
N PRO A 291 -13.45 -9.11 -4.59
CA PRO A 291 -12.37 -9.95 -5.10
C PRO A 291 -11.65 -10.75 -4.01
N ILE A 292 -12.10 -10.69 -2.74
CA ILE A 292 -11.42 -11.27 -1.59
C ILE A 292 -12.16 -12.54 -1.17
N PRO A 293 -11.58 -13.73 -1.38
CA PRO A 293 -12.21 -14.97 -0.96
C PRO A 293 -12.52 -15.00 0.54
N VAL A 294 -13.72 -15.46 0.92
CA VAL A 294 -14.17 -15.53 2.32
C VAL A 294 -13.22 -16.34 3.22
N HIS A 295 -12.55 -17.36 2.67
CA HIS A 295 -11.58 -18.15 3.44
C HIS A 295 -10.32 -17.35 3.82
N LEU A 296 -9.90 -16.39 2.99
CA LEU A 296 -8.78 -15.49 3.32
C LEU A 296 -9.21 -14.48 4.38
N GLN A 297 -10.45 -13.97 4.28
CA GLN A 297 -11.01 -13.12 5.33
C GLN A 297 -10.99 -13.87 6.67
N ARG A 298 -11.52 -15.10 6.71
CA ARG A 298 -11.53 -15.95 7.91
C ARG A 298 -10.15 -16.16 8.51
N TYR A 299 -9.15 -16.47 7.69
CA TYR A 299 -7.77 -16.64 8.16
C TYR A 299 -7.28 -15.39 8.90
N MET A 300 -7.55 -14.20 8.34
CA MET A 300 -7.18 -12.94 8.97
C MET A 300 -7.96 -12.68 10.26
N LEU A 301 -9.27 -12.97 10.30
CA LEU A 301 -10.07 -12.81 11.52
C LEU A 301 -9.55 -13.69 12.66
N LEU A 302 -9.19 -14.94 12.35
CA LEU A 302 -8.62 -15.89 13.31
C LEU A 302 -7.24 -15.45 13.82
N ASP A 303 -6.35 -15.02 12.93
CA ASP A 303 -5.02 -14.49 13.30
C ASP A 303 -5.15 -13.27 14.22
N TYR A 304 -5.99 -12.30 13.85
CA TYR A 304 -6.26 -11.12 14.66
C TYR A 304 -6.83 -11.47 16.02
N SER A 305 -7.81 -12.38 16.06
CA SER A 305 -8.44 -12.79 17.31
C SER A 305 -7.45 -13.50 18.23
N THR A 306 -6.62 -14.39 17.68
CA THR A 306 -5.55 -15.07 18.44
C THR A 306 -4.56 -14.07 19.04
N ARG A 307 -4.10 -13.09 18.26
CA ARG A 307 -3.16 -12.06 18.73
C ARG A 307 -3.72 -11.14 19.81
N ASN A 308 -5.03 -10.93 19.82
CA ASN A 308 -5.70 -10.02 20.75
C ASN A 308 -6.50 -10.76 21.84
N GLY A 309 -6.38 -12.09 21.95
CA GLY A 309 -7.07 -12.88 22.98
C GLY A 309 -8.60 -12.92 22.82
N LEU A 310 -9.11 -12.78 21.61
CA LEU A 310 -10.55 -12.81 21.31
C LEU A 310 -11.01 -14.22 20.93
N THR A 311 -12.21 -14.59 21.34
CA THR A 311 -12.89 -15.83 20.94
C THR A 311 -14.19 -15.49 20.23
N ALA A 312 -14.49 -16.13 19.10
CA ALA A 312 -15.75 -15.96 18.40
C ALA A 312 -16.72 -17.11 18.68
N ASP A 313 -17.95 -16.78 19.01
CA ASP A 313 -19.03 -17.73 19.32
C ASP A 313 -19.72 -18.25 18.05
N LEU A 314 -19.74 -17.43 17.00
CA LEU A 314 -20.44 -17.71 15.75
C LEU A 314 -19.82 -16.94 14.59
N GLU A 315 -19.84 -17.55 13.40
CA GLU A 315 -19.53 -16.90 12.12
C GLU A 315 -20.82 -16.76 11.30
N LEU A 316 -21.08 -15.56 10.79
CA LEU A 316 -22.15 -15.29 9.84
C LEU A 316 -21.59 -14.74 8.53
N PHE A 317 -22.22 -15.14 7.44
CA PHE A 317 -21.92 -14.71 6.09
C PHE A 317 -23.03 -13.80 5.62
N ASP A 318 -22.68 -12.74 4.91
CA ASP A 318 -23.70 -12.04 4.16
C ASP A 318 -24.21 -12.86 2.98
N LEU A 319 -25.43 -12.53 2.54
CA LEU A 319 -26.11 -13.20 1.45
C LEU A 319 -25.55 -12.69 0.14
N GLU A 320 -25.02 -13.58 -0.70
CA GLU A 320 -24.36 -13.22 -1.97
C GLU A 320 -25.25 -12.30 -2.82
N ASP A 321 -24.63 -11.30 -3.46
CA ASP A 321 -25.26 -10.24 -4.27
C ASP A 321 -26.24 -9.31 -3.53
N MET A 322 -26.52 -9.51 -2.24
CA MET A 322 -27.30 -8.55 -1.45
C MET A 322 -26.41 -7.38 -1.00
N LEU A 323 -26.18 -6.44 -1.93
CA LEU A 323 -25.28 -5.27 -1.76
C LEU A 323 -25.68 -4.34 -0.61
N HIS A 324 -26.92 -4.43 -0.12
CA HIS A 324 -27.41 -3.67 1.03
C HIS A 324 -27.06 -4.33 2.38
N LEU A 325 -26.33 -5.45 2.39
CA LEU A 325 -25.74 -6.10 3.56
C LEU A 325 -26.75 -6.49 4.67
N PRO A 326 -27.82 -7.24 4.34
CA PRO A 326 -28.90 -7.55 5.28
C PRO A 326 -28.40 -8.31 6.53
N THR A 327 -27.39 -9.18 6.39
CA THR A 327 -26.88 -9.94 7.53
C THR A 327 -26.10 -9.03 8.48
N LEU A 328 -25.29 -8.12 7.94
CA LEU A 328 -24.58 -7.13 8.75
C LEU A 328 -25.56 -6.23 9.51
N TRP A 329 -26.60 -5.74 8.84
CA TRP A 329 -27.68 -4.96 9.49
C TRP A 329 -28.35 -5.75 10.61
N HIS A 330 -28.70 -7.02 10.36
CA HIS A 330 -29.32 -7.85 11.39
C HIS A 330 -28.44 -7.99 12.64
N ILE A 331 -27.12 -8.17 12.47
CA ILE A 331 -26.18 -8.24 13.59
C ILE A 331 -26.19 -6.92 14.36
N VAL A 332 -25.99 -5.79 13.68
CA VAL A 332 -25.86 -4.47 14.32
C VAL A 332 -27.16 -4.03 15.00
N GLU A 333 -28.32 -4.20 14.35
CA GLU A 333 -29.60 -3.73 14.85
C GLU A 333 -30.20 -4.65 15.92
N HIS A 334 -30.05 -5.97 15.81
CA HIS A 334 -30.81 -6.91 16.64
C HIS A 334 -29.96 -7.76 17.60
N ARG A 335 -28.64 -7.77 17.48
CA ARG A 335 -27.76 -8.51 18.40
C ARG A 335 -27.10 -7.57 19.41
N ASN A 336 -26.65 -8.15 20.52
CA ASN A 336 -25.85 -7.48 21.55
C ASN A 336 -24.50 -8.20 21.68
N VAL A 337 -23.67 -8.04 20.66
CA VAL A 337 -22.39 -8.74 20.48
C VAL A 337 -21.31 -7.74 20.05
N ASN A 338 -20.05 -8.11 20.20
CA ASN A 338 -18.96 -7.49 19.46
C ASN A 338 -18.86 -8.16 18.09
N LEU A 339 -18.30 -7.44 17.11
CA LEU A 339 -18.20 -7.92 15.73
C LEU A 339 -16.74 -7.84 15.27
N VAL A 340 -16.21 -8.93 14.74
CA VAL A 340 -14.91 -8.95 14.07
C VAL A 340 -15.16 -9.17 12.59
N MET A 341 -14.71 -8.22 11.77
CA MET A 341 -14.91 -8.24 10.33
C MET A 341 -13.64 -7.85 9.57
N TYR A 342 -13.62 -8.19 8.29
CA TYR A 342 -12.41 -8.09 7.48
C TYR A 342 -11.87 -6.66 7.41
N SER A 343 -12.71 -5.66 7.13
CA SER A 343 -12.23 -4.31 6.83
C SER A 343 -13.30 -3.24 7.03
N ILE A 344 -12.91 -1.99 7.29
CA ILE A 344 -13.82 -0.83 7.21
C ILE A 344 -14.47 -0.68 5.83
N PHE A 345 -13.85 -1.27 4.79
CA PHE A 345 -14.37 -1.31 3.42
C PHE A 345 -15.31 -2.50 3.15
N ALA A 346 -15.69 -3.23 4.21
CA ALA A 346 -16.77 -4.21 4.20
C ALA A 346 -18.10 -3.65 4.75
N LEU A 347 -18.11 -2.36 5.14
CA LEU A 347 -19.30 -1.61 5.53
C LEU A 347 -20.13 -1.20 4.30
N PRO A 348 -21.37 -0.71 4.47
CA PRO A 348 -22.17 -0.20 3.35
C PRO A 348 -21.41 0.87 2.53
N GLU A 349 -21.55 0.80 1.21
CA GLU A 349 -20.93 1.76 0.29
C GLU A 349 -21.64 3.12 0.34
N GLU A 350 -22.97 3.09 0.51
CA GLU A 350 -23.78 4.29 0.75
C GLU A 350 -23.41 4.95 2.08
N GLU A 351 -23.07 6.23 2.02
CA GLU A 351 -22.51 6.96 3.17
C GLU A 351 -23.49 7.12 4.32
N GLU A 352 -24.75 7.38 4.01
CA GLU A 352 -25.81 7.53 5.01
C GLU A 352 -26.01 6.23 5.79
N ASP A 353 -26.14 5.11 5.09
CA ASP A 353 -26.31 3.78 5.67
C ASP A 353 -25.11 3.37 6.54
N ARG A 354 -23.90 3.61 6.03
CA ARG A 354 -22.67 3.33 6.77
C ARG A 354 -22.59 4.13 8.06
N ASN A 355 -22.85 5.44 8.01
CA ASN A 355 -22.81 6.29 9.19
C ASN A 355 -23.88 5.88 10.20
N ARG A 356 -25.10 5.57 9.73
CA ARG A 356 -26.20 5.05 10.57
C ARG A 356 -25.79 3.76 11.29
N MET A 357 -25.16 2.83 10.58
CA MET A 357 -24.70 1.56 11.16
C MET A 357 -23.64 1.76 12.25
N LEU A 358 -22.63 2.59 11.99
CA LEU A 358 -21.55 2.87 12.94
C LEU A 358 -22.08 3.58 14.20
N ASP A 359 -23.01 4.52 14.05
CA ASP A 359 -23.65 5.22 15.16
C ASP A 359 -24.50 4.28 16.02
N ILE A 360 -25.23 3.34 15.41
CA ILE A 360 -25.99 2.32 16.14
C ILE A 360 -25.05 1.43 16.94
N ALA A 361 -23.95 0.97 16.33
CA ALA A 361 -22.97 0.14 17.01
C ALA A 361 -22.38 0.84 18.25
N LEU A 362 -21.96 2.11 18.12
CA LEU A 362 -21.48 2.92 19.25
C LEU A 362 -22.54 3.10 20.35
N LYS A 363 -23.77 3.47 19.98
CA LYS A 363 -24.86 3.68 20.96
C LYS A 363 -25.19 2.41 21.74
N LYS A 364 -25.06 1.24 21.12
CA LYS A 364 -25.26 -0.06 21.76
C LYS A 364 -24.02 -0.53 22.53
N GLY A 365 -22.91 0.21 22.48
CA GLY A 365 -21.64 -0.18 23.08
C GLY A 365 -21.09 -1.47 22.46
N MET A 366 -21.30 -1.70 21.16
CA MET A 366 -20.65 -2.79 20.43
C MET A 366 -19.22 -2.37 20.08
N ILE A 367 -18.27 -3.31 20.16
CA ILE A 367 -16.94 -3.12 19.56
C ILE A 367 -16.97 -3.72 18.16
N LEU A 368 -16.66 -2.91 17.14
CA LEU A 368 -16.44 -3.40 15.78
C LEU A 368 -14.95 -3.44 15.50
N HIS A 369 -14.39 -4.63 15.26
CA HIS A 369 -13.00 -4.83 14.89
C HIS A 369 -12.85 -4.93 13.37
N PHE A 370 -11.92 -4.18 12.81
CA PHE A 370 -11.60 -4.15 11.38
C PHE A 370 -10.18 -4.66 11.16
N VAL A 371 -10.09 -5.91 10.76
CA VAL A 371 -8.85 -6.70 10.86
C VAL A 371 -7.78 -6.26 9.89
N ASN A 372 -8.14 -5.94 8.65
CA ASN A 372 -7.19 -5.52 7.61
C ASN A 372 -6.51 -4.20 7.97
N GLU A 373 -7.20 -3.31 8.69
CA GLU A 373 -6.66 -2.03 9.13
C GLU A 373 -6.02 -2.08 10.52
N ASP A 374 -6.19 -3.15 11.29
CA ASP A 374 -5.88 -3.22 12.74
C ASP A 374 -6.56 -2.07 13.52
N LEU A 375 -7.83 -1.79 13.18
CA LEU A 375 -8.65 -0.74 13.81
C LEU A 375 -9.80 -1.37 14.61
N ALA A 376 -10.34 -0.60 15.55
CA ALA A 376 -11.57 -0.93 16.26
C ALA A 376 -12.41 0.33 16.47
N LEU A 377 -13.74 0.21 16.36
CA LEU A 377 -14.70 1.23 16.76
C LEU A 377 -15.10 1.00 18.21
N THR A 378 -14.55 1.81 19.13
CA THR A 378 -14.90 1.78 20.56
C THR A 378 -15.40 3.12 21.08
N SER A 379 -15.15 4.19 20.31
CA SER A 379 -15.39 5.58 20.72
C SER A 379 -15.76 6.47 19.53
N ALA A 380 -16.24 7.68 19.82
CA ALA A 380 -16.47 8.70 18.81
C ALA A 380 -15.17 9.11 18.08
N GLU A 381 -14.03 9.05 18.75
CA GLU A 381 -12.75 9.39 18.10
C GLU A 381 -12.30 8.32 17.10
N ASP A 382 -12.61 7.05 17.38
CA ASP A 382 -12.40 5.96 16.42
C ASP A 382 -13.32 6.11 15.21
N LEU A 383 -14.57 6.53 15.43
CA LEU A 383 -15.52 6.82 14.35
C LEU A 383 -14.98 7.89 13.41
N GLU A 384 -14.49 9.00 13.96
CA GLU A 384 -13.91 10.07 13.14
C GLU A 384 -12.66 9.60 12.40
N THR A 385 -11.83 8.75 13.03
CA THR A 385 -10.68 8.13 12.36
C THR A 385 -11.12 7.27 11.17
N ILE A 386 -12.13 6.42 11.35
CA ILE A 386 -12.69 5.57 10.31
C ILE A 386 -13.28 6.42 9.17
N LYS A 387 -14.07 7.45 9.49
CA LYS A 387 -14.63 8.39 8.51
C LYS A 387 -13.54 9.09 7.72
N ASN A 388 -12.45 9.52 8.34
CA ASN A 388 -11.32 10.16 7.66
C ASN A 388 -10.68 9.23 6.61
N TYR A 389 -10.49 7.95 6.93
CA TYR A 389 -9.96 6.98 5.96
C TYR A 389 -10.92 6.70 4.80
N LEU A 390 -12.22 6.57 5.10
CA LEU A 390 -13.23 6.33 4.08
C LEU A 390 -13.41 7.54 3.16
N ALA A 391 -13.39 8.75 3.72
CA ALA A 391 -13.41 10.01 2.98
C ALA A 391 -12.17 10.19 2.11
N PHE A 392 -10.97 9.93 2.68
CA PHE A 392 -9.72 9.95 1.93
C PHE A 392 -9.79 9.00 0.72
N SER A 393 -10.33 7.81 0.91
CA SER A 393 -10.46 6.79 -0.15
C SER A 393 -11.61 7.04 -1.12
N LYS A 394 -12.43 8.07 -0.86
CA LYS A 394 -13.71 8.32 -1.54
C LYS A 394 -14.55 7.04 -1.65
N TYR A 395 -14.65 6.30 -0.55
CA TYR A 395 -15.33 5.01 -0.52
C TYR A 395 -16.78 5.12 -0.98
N GLY A 396 -17.28 4.10 -1.67
CA GLY A 396 -18.57 4.11 -2.38
C GLY A 396 -18.58 4.87 -3.71
N LYS A 397 -17.54 5.67 -3.98
CA LYS A 397 -17.30 6.33 -5.28
C LYS A 397 -16.10 5.74 -6.03
N SER A 398 -15.32 4.91 -5.34
CA SER A 398 -14.12 4.27 -5.87
C SER A 398 -14.44 3.33 -7.02
N ARG A 399 -13.79 3.56 -8.17
CA ARG A 399 -13.89 2.73 -9.36
C ARG A 399 -12.89 1.58 -9.26
N LEU A 400 -13.22 0.53 -8.48
CA LEU A 400 -12.43 -0.70 -8.51
C LEU A 400 -12.81 -1.60 -9.69
N PRO A 401 -11.85 -2.32 -10.31
CA PRO A 401 -10.40 -2.27 -10.10
C PRO A 401 -9.73 -1.62 -11.32
N VAL A 402 -9.58 -0.29 -11.35
CA VAL A 402 -8.98 0.38 -12.50
C VAL A 402 -7.50 0.73 -12.24
N GLY A 403 -6.64 0.29 -13.16
CA GLY A 403 -5.20 0.57 -13.11
C GLY A 403 -4.41 -0.09 -14.24
N LEU A 404 -4.97 -1.10 -14.91
CA LEU A 404 -4.46 -1.56 -16.20
C LEU A 404 -5.49 -1.25 -17.29
N PRO A 405 -5.09 -0.97 -18.54
CA PRO A 405 -6.01 -1.12 -19.65
C PRO A 405 -6.53 -2.56 -19.58
N LEU A 406 -7.78 -2.71 -19.14
CA LEU A 406 -8.43 -4.01 -19.13
C LEU A 406 -8.28 -4.55 -20.55
N SER A 407 -7.75 -5.77 -20.69
CA SER A 407 -7.80 -6.45 -21.98
C SER A 407 -9.26 -6.50 -22.44
N ASP A 408 -9.51 -6.53 -23.74
CA ASP A 408 -10.88 -6.62 -24.26
C ASP A 408 -11.62 -7.83 -23.65
N LEU A 409 -10.89 -8.90 -23.32
CA LEU A 409 -11.40 -10.05 -22.58
C LEU A 409 -11.85 -9.71 -21.15
N SER A 410 -11.05 -8.95 -20.40
CA SER A 410 -11.39 -8.53 -19.04
C SER A 410 -12.55 -7.54 -19.05
N ARG A 411 -12.58 -6.61 -20.02
CA ARG A 411 -13.73 -5.72 -20.24
C ARG A 411 -14.97 -6.51 -20.59
N ALA A 412 -14.87 -7.48 -21.50
CA ALA A 412 -16.00 -8.32 -21.87
C ALA A 412 -16.54 -9.11 -20.67
N TYR A 413 -15.67 -9.57 -19.77
CA TYR A 413 -16.07 -10.23 -18.53
C TYR A 413 -16.82 -9.27 -17.59
N PHE A 414 -16.27 -8.09 -17.31
CA PHE A 414 -16.92 -7.08 -16.45
C PHE A 414 -18.19 -6.47 -17.07
N ASN A 415 -18.23 -6.30 -18.40
CA ASN A 415 -19.39 -5.80 -19.13
C ASN A 415 -20.52 -6.83 -19.14
N LYS A 416 -20.22 -8.13 -19.34
CA LYS A 416 -21.21 -9.19 -19.19
C LYS A 416 -21.81 -9.21 -17.78
N TRP A 417 -20.97 -9.03 -16.77
CA TRP A 417 -21.41 -8.95 -15.37
C TRP A 417 -22.23 -7.69 -15.06
N SER A 418 -21.82 -6.53 -15.56
CA SER A 418 -22.56 -5.27 -15.38
C SER A 418 -23.91 -5.31 -16.12
N ALA A 419 -23.95 -5.92 -17.30
CA ALA A 419 -25.17 -6.13 -18.07
C ALA A 419 -26.12 -7.09 -17.34
N SER A 420 -25.60 -8.18 -16.76
CA SER A 420 -26.44 -9.08 -15.95
C SER A 420 -26.99 -8.38 -14.71
N LEU A 421 -26.27 -7.45 -14.08
CA LEU A 421 -26.80 -6.69 -12.94
C LEU A 421 -27.85 -5.64 -13.34
N ALA A 422 -27.76 -5.07 -14.54
CA ALA A 422 -28.73 -4.10 -15.05
C ALA A 422 -30.07 -4.75 -15.45
N GLU A 423 -30.06 -6.01 -15.90
CA GLU A 423 -31.29 -6.77 -16.20
C GLU A 423 -32.15 -7.07 -14.96
N TRP A 424 -31.57 -7.07 -13.75
CA TRP A 424 -32.29 -7.33 -12.49
C TRP A 424 -32.77 -6.06 -11.77
N ARG A 425 -32.45 -4.87 -12.30
CA ARG A 425 -32.85 -3.56 -11.74
C ARG A 425 -34.02 -2.91 -12.48
N ASN A 426 -34.49 -3.53 -13.56
CA ASN A 426 -35.77 -3.25 -14.22
C ASN A 426 -36.74 -4.39 -13.91
#